data_AF-A0A7S3CZ64-F1
#
_entry.id   AF-A0A7S3CZ64-F1
#
_cell.length_a   1.000
_cell.length_b   1.000
_cell.length_c   1.000
_cell.angle_alpha   90.00
_cell.angle_beta   90.00
_cell.angle_gamma   90.00
#
_symmetry.space_group_name_H-M   'P 1'
#
loop_
_entity.id
_entity.type
_entity.pdbx_description
1 polymer ?
#
loop_
_entity_poly.entity_id
_entity_poly.type
_entity_poly.pdbx_seq_one_letter_code
_entity_poly.pdbx_strand_id
1 'polypeptide(L)'
;RNMRRKPSHYDIQTAAVVQSSLQYLKDNAKVKSTFYRASGHSGHQHISSMLASSWTYFLKCFDALLEKDKRAPDVVSLCLQGIRLTVNMGAPLMLESLVKSAMDVLAKHTHLLDASYQLAAMNIECAKCLFNIASTNGDYMADSWRVVLQCVSRLAWLQNVSTGAGTAESLPAPSISAPSSTRTTSMGVSHLSLTDQHNAELVNSMMELNSLDWVFLESVNLADNSIVDFVVALAEVSKEEMEHKPVRTFSLQKIVEIASFNMSRIRIVWTQIWSVLGEHFSMAAIG
;
A
#
# COMPACT_ATOMS: atom_id res chain seq x y z
N ARG A 1 -37.89 -17.15 24.22
CA ARG A 1 -38.64 -15.97 23.73
C ARG A 1 -37.75 -15.26 22.70
N ASN A 2 -37.82 -15.69 21.44
CA ASN A 2 -36.91 -15.25 20.37
C ASN A 2 -37.27 -13.84 19.89
N MET A 3 -36.48 -12.84 20.27
CA MET A 3 -36.57 -11.50 19.71
C MET A 3 -35.96 -11.49 18.30
N ARG A 4 -36.80 -11.64 17.27
CA ARG A 4 -36.40 -11.33 15.88
C ARG A 4 -36.10 -9.83 15.81
N ARG A 5 -34.82 -9.48 15.60
CA ARG A 5 -34.41 -8.10 15.29
C ARG A 5 -35.17 -7.64 14.04
N LYS A 6 -35.83 -6.47 14.11
CA LYS A 6 -36.47 -5.86 12.93
C LYS A 6 -35.38 -5.44 11.95
N PRO A 7 -35.46 -5.83 10.66
CA PRO A 7 -34.48 -5.43 9.66
C PRO A 7 -34.50 -3.91 9.50
N SER A 8 -33.32 -3.31 9.35
CA SER A 8 -33.17 -1.87 9.18
C SER A 8 -33.76 -1.43 7.83
N HIS A 9 -34.14 -0.16 7.70
CA HIS A 9 -34.64 0.38 6.42
C HIS A 9 -33.60 0.25 5.29
N TYR A 10 -32.31 0.27 5.63
CA TYR A 10 -31.21 0.00 4.71
C TYR A 10 -31.17 -1.47 4.26
N ASP A 11 -31.45 -2.42 5.16
CA ASP A 11 -31.49 -3.85 4.85
C ASP A 11 -32.64 -4.16 3.88
N ILE A 12 -33.77 -3.45 4.04
CA ILE A 12 -34.93 -3.56 3.15
C ILE A 12 -34.62 -2.97 1.77
N GLN A 13 -33.94 -1.82 1.71
CA GLN A 13 -33.55 -1.21 0.44
C GLN A 13 -32.48 -2.02 -0.31
N THR A 14 -31.47 -2.54 0.39
CA THR A 14 -30.47 -3.42 -0.23
C THR A 14 -31.07 -4.75 -0.66
N ALA A 15 -31.94 -5.35 0.14
CA ALA A 15 -32.69 -6.54 -0.27
C ALA A 15 -33.54 -6.26 -1.52
N ALA A 16 -34.24 -5.10 -1.58
CA ALA A 16 -35.04 -4.72 -2.74
C ALA A 16 -34.19 -4.50 -4.00
N VAL A 17 -33.02 -3.88 -3.88
CA VAL A 17 -32.09 -3.70 -5.00
C VAL A 17 -31.53 -5.03 -5.46
N VAL A 18 -31.05 -5.88 -4.55
CA VAL A 18 -30.55 -7.24 -4.87
C VAL A 18 -31.64 -8.07 -5.53
N GLN A 19 -32.88 -8.00 -5.02
CA GLN A 19 -34.01 -8.74 -5.55
C GLN A 19 -34.42 -8.20 -6.93
N SER A 20 -34.34 -6.88 -7.15
CA SER A 20 -34.57 -6.25 -8.45
C SER A 20 -33.47 -6.60 -9.46
N SER A 21 -32.20 -6.65 -9.04
CA SER A 21 -31.08 -7.09 -9.88
C SER A 21 -31.18 -8.58 -10.21
N LEU A 22 -31.57 -9.44 -9.26
CA LEU A 22 -31.82 -10.85 -9.50
C LEU A 22 -33.04 -11.08 -10.40
N GLN A 23 -34.08 -10.28 -10.25
CA GLN A 23 -35.27 -10.34 -11.10
C GLN A 23 -34.92 -9.88 -12.52
N TYR A 24 -34.18 -8.78 -12.67
CA TYR A 24 -33.65 -8.34 -13.96
C TYR A 24 -32.75 -9.41 -14.61
N LEU A 25 -31.88 -10.07 -13.84
CA LEU A 25 -31.06 -11.18 -14.34
C LEU A 25 -31.91 -12.38 -14.74
N LYS A 26 -32.97 -12.72 -13.99
CA LYS A 26 -33.88 -13.83 -14.33
C LYS A 26 -34.75 -13.52 -15.55
N ASP A 27 -35.20 -12.29 -15.69
CA ASP A 27 -36.01 -11.85 -16.82
C ASP A 27 -35.16 -11.76 -18.09
N ASN A 28 -33.90 -11.35 -17.96
CA ASN A 28 -32.93 -11.37 -19.07
C ASN A 28 -32.25 -12.73 -19.28
N ALA A 29 -32.34 -13.68 -18.33
CA ALA A 29 -31.85 -15.06 -18.50
C ALA A 29 -32.67 -15.84 -19.53
N LYS A 30 -33.88 -15.36 -19.87
CA LYS A 30 -34.72 -15.92 -20.95
C LYS A 30 -34.33 -15.43 -22.34
N VAL A 31 -33.51 -14.37 -22.44
CA VAL A 31 -32.82 -14.08 -23.70
C VAL A 31 -31.85 -15.24 -23.91
N LYS A 32 -31.95 -15.95 -25.03
CA LYS A 32 -30.95 -16.94 -25.44
C LYS A 32 -29.60 -16.21 -25.53
N SER A 33 -28.87 -16.13 -24.42
CA SER A 33 -27.48 -15.71 -24.44
C SER A 33 -26.74 -16.88 -25.06
N THR A 34 -26.30 -16.71 -26.30
CA THR A 34 -25.41 -17.67 -26.92
C THR A 34 -24.14 -17.67 -26.08
N PHE A 35 -23.94 -18.71 -25.28
CA PHE A 35 -22.75 -18.85 -24.47
C PHE A 35 -21.59 -19.21 -25.40
N TYR A 36 -20.78 -18.21 -25.76
CA TYR A 36 -19.60 -18.43 -26.58
C TYR A 36 -18.46 -18.92 -25.67
N ARG A 37 -18.11 -20.20 -25.79
CA ARG A 37 -16.90 -20.73 -25.16
C ARG A 37 -15.72 -20.37 -26.04
N ALA A 38 -14.97 -19.34 -25.66
CA ALA A 38 -13.67 -19.06 -26.27
C ALA A 38 -12.77 -20.29 -26.06
N SER A 39 -12.59 -21.08 -27.11
CA SER A 39 -11.77 -22.28 -27.12
C SER A 39 -10.64 -22.05 -28.13
N GLY A 40 -9.49 -21.62 -27.63
CA GLY A 40 -8.30 -21.35 -28.44
C GLY A 40 -7.44 -20.19 -27.94
N HIS A 41 -6.37 -19.91 -28.68
CA HIS A 41 -5.35 -18.88 -28.42
C HIS A 41 -5.91 -17.44 -28.31
N SER A 42 -7.16 -17.20 -28.70
CA SER A 42 -7.87 -15.91 -28.56
C SER A 42 -8.56 -15.70 -27.20
N GLY A 43 -8.58 -16.70 -26.31
CA GLY A 43 -9.23 -16.61 -24.99
C GLY A 43 -8.69 -15.47 -24.12
N HIS A 44 -7.39 -15.18 -24.22
CA HIS A 44 -6.75 -14.10 -23.46
C HIS A 44 -7.27 -12.72 -23.89
N GLN A 45 -7.54 -12.50 -25.18
CA GLN A 45 -8.07 -11.23 -25.69
C GLN A 45 -9.50 -10.99 -25.20
N HIS A 46 -10.34 -12.03 -25.16
CA HIS A 46 -11.71 -11.90 -24.65
C HIS A 46 -11.74 -11.58 -23.16
N ILE A 47 -10.91 -12.25 -22.35
CA ILE A 47 -10.79 -11.96 -20.91
C ILE A 47 -10.32 -10.52 -20.70
N SER A 48 -9.34 -10.06 -21.49
CA SER A 48 -8.87 -8.68 -21.46
C SER A 48 -9.98 -7.68 -21.77
N SER A 49 -10.77 -7.88 -22.82
CA SER A 49 -11.89 -6.97 -23.16
C SER A 49 -12.99 -6.98 -22.10
N MET A 50 -13.31 -8.15 -21.55
CA MET A 50 -14.31 -8.30 -20.48
C MET A 50 -13.87 -7.57 -19.22
N LEU A 51 -12.62 -7.78 -18.79
CA LEU A 51 -12.07 -7.14 -17.60
C LEU A 51 -11.95 -5.63 -17.80
N ALA A 52 -11.39 -5.19 -18.94
CA ALA A 52 -11.26 -3.77 -19.31
C ALA A 52 -12.59 -3.01 -19.23
N SER A 53 -13.70 -3.67 -19.56
CA SER A 53 -15.04 -3.06 -19.56
C SER A 53 -15.73 -3.10 -18.19
N SER A 54 -15.26 -3.92 -17.25
CA SER A 54 -15.99 -4.21 -15.99
C SER A 54 -15.25 -3.83 -14.71
N TRP A 55 -13.91 -3.75 -14.72
CA TRP A 55 -13.10 -3.58 -13.51
C TRP A 55 -13.47 -2.34 -12.68
N THR A 56 -13.85 -1.24 -13.33
CA THR A 56 -14.22 0.01 -12.64
C THR A 56 -15.46 -0.19 -11.75
N TYR A 57 -16.41 -1.02 -12.15
CA TYR A 57 -17.60 -1.32 -11.36
C TYR A 57 -17.26 -2.21 -10.16
N PHE A 58 -16.34 -3.16 -10.32
CA PHE A 58 -15.86 -3.99 -9.21
C PHE A 58 -15.18 -3.12 -8.15
N LEU A 59 -14.22 -2.28 -8.56
CA LEU A 59 -13.50 -1.41 -7.63
C LEU A 59 -14.43 -0.40 -6.93
N LYS A 60 -15.40 0.19 -7.64
CA LYS A 60 -16.40 1.08 -7.03
C LYS A 60 -17.26 0.35 -5.99
N CYS A 61 -17.62 -0.91 -6.26
CA CYS A 61 -18.36 -1.72 -5.31
C CYS A 61 -17.52 -2.01 -4.07
N PHE A 62 -16.26 -2.43 -4.24
CA PHE A 62 -15.36 -2.70 -3.12
C PHE A 62 -15.04 -1.43 -2.31
N ASP A 63 -14.76 -0.29 -2.96
CA ASP A 63 -14.53 0.99 -2.29
C ASP A 63 -15.73 1.40 -1.43
N ALA A 64 -16.95 1.28 -1.97
CA ALA A 64 -18.17 1.62 -1.24
C ALA A 64 -18.45 0.67 -0.05
N LEU A 65 -18.15 -0.62 -0.18
CA LEU A 65 -18.31 -1.61 0.89
C LEU A 65 -17.26 -1.40 2.00
N LEU A 66 -16.00 -1.14 1.63
CA LEU A 66 -14.95 -0.79 2.59
C LEU A 66 -15.27 0.52 3.32
N GLU A 67 -15.96 1.47 2.69
CA GLU A 67 -16.37 2.70 3.37
C GLU A 67 -17.52 2.49 4.37
N LYS A 68 -18.52 1.67 4.01
CA LYS A 68 -19.75 1.51 4.81
C LYS A 68 -19.64 0.46 5.90
N ASP A 69 -19.02 -0.68 5.60
CA ASP A 69 -19.06 -1.89 6.42
C ASP A 69 -17.71 -2.18 7.08
N LYS A 70 -17.00 -1.13 7.52
CA LYS A 70 -15.67 -1.17 8.16
C LYS A 70 -15.53 -2.14 9.35
N ARG A 71 -16.67 -2.55 9.95
CA ARG A 71 -16.73 -3.40 11.15
C ARG A 71 -17.14 -4.85 10.85
N ALA A 72 -17.41 -5.21 9.59
CA ALA A 72 -17.78 -6.55 9.18
C ALA A 72 -16.54 -7.26 8.56
N PRO A 73 -15.81 -8.09 9.33
CA PRO A 73 -14.54 -8.66 8.86
C PRO A 73 -14.69 -9.54 7.62
N ASP A 74 -15.81 -10.25 7.48
CA ASP A 74 -16.10 -11.08 6.31
C ASP A 74 -16.25 -10.24 5.04
N VAL A 75 -16.91 -9.08 5.14
CA VAL A 75 -17.09 -8.15 4.02
C VAL A 75 -15.74 -7.56 3.60
N VAL A 76 -14.96 -7.10 4.58
CA VAL A 76 -13.59 -6.59 4.34
C VAL A 76 -12.74 -7.64 3.64
N SER A 77 -12.72 -8.87 4.16
CA SER A 77 -11.94 -9.97 3.59
C SER A 77 -12.32 -10.26 2.13
N LEU A 78 -13.62 -10.32 1.83
CA LEU A 78 -14.12 -10.53 0.47
C LEU A 78 -13.77 -9.36 -0.46
N CYS A 79 -13.86 -8.11 0.01
CA CYS A 79 -13.47 -6.94 -0.78
C CYS A 79 -11.96 -6.96 -1.10
N LEU A 80 -11.11 -7.22 -0.10
CA LEU A 80 -9.66 -7.28 -0.28
C LEU A 80 -9.27 -8.44 -1.21
N GLN A 81 -9.90 -9.61 -1.06
CA GLN A 81 -9.71 -10.72 -1.99
C GLN A 81 -10.15 -10.36 -3.40
N GLY A 82 -11.29 -9.68 -3.55
CA GLY A 82 -11.81 -9.22 -4.84
C GLY A 82 -10.87 -8.24 -5.54
N ILE A 83 -10.33 -7.25 -4.81
CA ILE A 83 -9.34 -6.30 -5.33
C ILE A 83 -8.07 -7.04 -5.78
N ARG A 84 -7.53 -7.92 -4.93
CA ARG A 84 -6.33 -8.71 -5.24
C ARG A 84 -6.52 -9.55 -6.51
N LEU A 85 -7.63 -10.27 -6.62
CA LEU A 85 -7.93 -11.07 -7.81
C LEU A 85 -8.08 -10.21 -9.06
N THR A 86 -8.71 -9.03 -8.93
CA THR A 86 -8.87 -8.08 -10.04
C THR A 86 -7.50 -7.61 -10.55
N VAL A 87 -6.57 -7.28 -9.66
CA VAL A 87 -5.20 -6.88 -10.03
C VAL A 87 -4.42 -8.04 -10.62
N ASN A 88 -4.44 -9.23 -9.98
CA ASN A 88 -3.72 -10.40 -10.49
C ASN A 88 -4.20 -10.84 -11.89
N MET A 89 -5.46 -10.57 -12.23
CA MET A 89 -5.97 -10.77 -13.58
C MET A 89 -5.58 -9.63 -14.53
N GLY A 90 -5.57 -8.39 -14.06
CA GLY A 90 -5.34 -7.19 -14.88
C GLY A 90 -3.87 -6.90 -15.19
N ALA A 91 -2.96 -7.17 -14.25
CA ALA A 91 -1.54 -6.85 -14.37
C ALA A 91 -0.87 -7.58 -15.55
N PRO A 92 -1.02 -8.91 -15.74
CA PRO A 92 -0.45 -9.60 -16.90
C PRO A 92 -1.06 -9.17 -18.24
N LEU A 93 -2.22 -8.52 -18.21
CA LEU A 93 -2.92 -7.98 -19.38
C LEU A 93 -2.53 -6.52 -19.67
N MET A 94 -1.53 -5.97 -18.95
CA MET A 94 -1.06 -4.59 -19.08
C MET A 94 -2.18 -3.55 -18.89
N LEU A 95 -3.15 -3.85 -18.02
CA LEU A 95 -4.20 -2.90 -17.66
C LEU A 95 -3.70 -1.95 -16.55
N GLU A 96 -2.75 -1.08 -16.88
CA GLU A 96 -2.10 -0.16 -15.94
C GLU A 96 -3.10 0.72 -15.16
N SER A 97 -4.15 1.21 -15.84
CA SER A 97 -5.20 2.01 -15.21
C SER A 97 -5.99 1.25 -14.13
N LEU A 98 -6.18 -0.06 -14.32
CA LEU A 98 -6.80 -0.94 -13.34
C LEU A 98 -5.89 -1.11 -12.14
N VAL A 99 -4.60 -1.44 -12.36
CA VAL A 99 -3.62 -1.62 -11.28
C VAL A 99 -3.54 -0.35 -10.46
N LYS A 100 -3.29 0.81 -11.10
CA LYS A 100 -3.22 2.11 -10.43
C LYS A 100 -4.46 2.40 -9.60
N SER A 101 -5.65 2.27 -10.19
CA SER A 101 -6.91 2.56 -9.48
C SER A 101 -7.14 1.63 -8.28
N ALA A 102 -6.77 0.35 -8.40
CA ALA A 102 -6.88 -0.61 -7.31
C ALA A 102 -5.93 -0.27 -6.15
N MET A 103 -4.69 0.10 -6.48
CA MET A 103 -3.69 0.52 -5.49
C MET A 103 -4.11 1.83 -4.80
N ASP A 104 -4.67 2.80 -5.54
CA ASP A 104 -5.20 4.05 -4.98
C ASP A 104 -6.39 3.81 -4.04
N VAL A 105 -7.30 2.89 -4.39
CA VAL A 105 -8.42 2.49 -3.51
C VAL A 105 -7.90 1.87 -2.21
N LEU A 106 -6.93 0.94 -2.29
CA LEU A 106 -6.33 0.34 -1.09
C LEU A 106 -5.62 1.39 -0.24
N ALA A 107 -4.78 2.24 -0.86
CA ALA A 107 -4.03 3.31 -0.20
C ALA A 107 -4.97 4.26 0.55
N LYS A 108 -6.07 4.69 -0.09
CA LYS A 108 -7.13 5.49 0.54
C LYS A 108 -7.66 4.83 1.82
N HIS A 109 -7.98 3.54 1.77
CA HIS A 109 -8.53 2.80 2.91
C HIS A 109 -7.49 2.41 3.96
N THR A 110 -6.19 2.61 3.73
CA THR A 110 -5.18 2.47 4.78
C THR A 110 -5.22 3.62 5.79
N HIS A 111 -5.64 4.83 5.37
CA HIS A 111 -5.57 6.07 6.17
C HIS A 111 -4.20 6.36 6.82
N LEU A 112 -3.11 5.70 6.40
CA LEU A 112 -1.80 5.80 7.06
C LEU A 112 -1.23 7.22 7.02
N LEU A 113 -1.47 7.92 5.90
CA LEU A 113 -0.95 9.26 5.65
C LEU A 113 -1.77 10.37 6.34
N ASP A 114 -2.93 10.05 6.91
CA ASP A 114 -3.72 10.99 7.71
C ASP A 114 -3.32 10.86 9.20
N ALA A 115 -2.46 11.77 9.66
CA ALA A 115 -1.97 11.79 11.04
C ALA A 115 -3.08 12.00 12.09
N SER A 116 -4.26 12.50 11.69
CA SER A 116 -5.39 12.71 12.58
C SER A 116 -6.29 11.47 12.71
N TYR A 117 -6.13 10.49 11.81
CA TYR A 117 -6.98 9.32 11.75
C TYR A 117 -6.54 8.23 12.73
N GLN A 118 -7.49 7.77 13.55
CA GLN A 118 -7.29 6.64 14.46
C GLN A 118 -7.56 5.32 13.71
N LEU A 119 -6.49 4.54 13.48
CA LEU A 119 -6.53 3.31 12.71
C LEU A 119 -7.35 2.21 13.41
N ALA A 120 -7.96 1.37 12.59
CA ALA A 120 -8.63 0.14 12.96
C ALA A 120 -8.00 -1.06 12.23
N ALA A 121 -8.32 -2.28 12.66
CA ALA A 121 -7.76 -3.51 12.10
C ALA A 121 -7.93 -3.60 10.57
N MET A 122 -9.08 -3.17 10.04
CA MET A 122 -9.33 -3.11 8.60
C MET A 122 -8.25 -2.32 7.84
N ASN A 123 -7.78 -1.20 8.40
CA ASN A 123 -6.78 -0.36 7.73
C ASN A 123 -5.44 -1.09 7.56
N ILE A 124 -5.07 -1.88 8.58
CA ILE A 124 -3.87 -2.73 8.53
C ILE A 124 -4.06 -3.87 7.53
N GLU A 125 -5.26 -4.46 7.45
CA GLU A 125 -5.57 -5.49 6.44
C GLU A 125 -5.54 -4.92 5.02
N CYS A 126 -5.98 -3.67 4.79
CA CYS A 126 -5.81 -2.97 3.52
C CYS A 126 -4.33 -2.81 3.16
N ALA A 127 -3.47 -2.41 4.12
CA ALA A 127 -2.03 -2.28 3.90
C ALA A 127 -1.38 -3.63 3.58
N LYS A 128 -1.72 -4.71 4.31
CA LYS A 128 -1.26 -6.08 4.02
C LYS A 128 -1.69 -6.54 2.62
N CYS A 129 -2.93 -6.26 2.21
CA CYS A 129 -3.41 -6.58 0.88
C CYS A 129 -2.63 -5.82 -0.20
N LEU A 130 -2.38 -4.52 0.02
CA LEU A 130 -1.58 -3.67 -0.86
C LEU A 130 -0.16 -4.24 -1.03
N PHE A 131 0.48 -4.64 0.05
CA PHE A 131 1.80 -5.27 0.04
C PHE A 131 1.81 -6.64 -0.65
N ASN A 132 0.79 -7.45 -0.41
CA ASN A 132 0.64 -8.74 -1.10
C ASN A 132 0.53 -8.56 -2.62
N ILE A 133 -0.26 -7.58 -3.07
CA ILE A 133 -0.41 -7.26 -4.50
C ILE A 133 0.92 -6.76 -5.08
N ALA A 134 1.63 -5.88 -4.38
CA ALA A 134 2.94 -5.37 -4.79
C ALA A 134 4.00 -6.48 -4.88
N SER A 135 4.02 -7.42 -3.92
CA SER A 135 4.95 -8.57 -3.96
C SER A 135 4.71 -9.51 -5.13
N THR A 136 3.46 -9.65 -5.59
CA THR A 136 3.10 -10.58 -6.66
C THR A 136 3.20 -9.95 -8.05
N ASN A 137 2.98 -8.63 -8.16
CA ASN A 137 2.87 -7.93 -9.45
C ASN A 137 3.85 -6.75 -9.55
N GLY A 138 5.00 -6.83 -8.89
CA GLY A 138 5.95 -5.71 -8.75
C GLY A 138 6.34 -5.05 -10.07
N ASP A 139 6.49 -5.84 -11.13
CA ASP A 139 6.86 -5.33 -12.47
C ASP A 139 5.77 -4.45 -13.13
N TYR A 140 4.53 -4.54 -12.65
CA TYR A 140 3.36 -3.85 -13.22
C TYR A 140 2.89 -2.66 -12.37
N MET A 141 3.67 -2.27 -11.36
CA MET A 141 3.27 -1.21 -10.42
C MET A 141 3.44 0.20 -10.98
N ALA A 142 4.51 0.45 -11.75
CA ALA A 142 4.89 1.77 -12.24
C ALA A 142 4.79 2.83 -11.10
N ASP A 143 4.11 3.96 -11.34
CA ASP A 143 3.88 5.02 -10.35
C ASP A 143 3.20 4.55 -9.05
N SER A 144 2.53 3.38 -9.06
CA SER A 144 1.88 2.83 -7.87
C SER A 144 2.88 2.41 -6.79
N TRP A 145 4.17 2.25 -7.13
CA TRP A 145 5.22 2.05 -6.13
C TRP A 145 5.27 3.18 -5.10
N ARG A 146 4.93 4.40 -5.49
CA ARG A 146 4.93 5.56 -4.59
C ARG A 146 3.99 5.35 -3.40
N VAL A 147 2.74 4.96 -3.66
CA VAL A 147 1.77 4.75 -2.56
C VAL A 147 2.14 3.54 -1.70
N VAL A 148 2.76 2.50 -2.27
CA VAL A 148 3.29 1.35 -1.54
C VAL A 148 4.39 1.82 -0.57
N LEU A 149 5.37 2.56 -1.06
CA LEU A 149 6.53 3.00 -0.28
C LEU A 149 6.15 4.05 0.77
N GLN A 150 5.19 4.93 0.49
CA GLN A 150 4.61 5.84 1.50
C GLN A 150 3.96 5.06 2.66
N CYS A 151 3.22 3.99 2.36
CA CYS A 151 2.63 3.13 3.38
C CYS A 151 3.72 2.41 4.19
N VAL A 152 4.74 1.86 3.53
CA VAL A 152 5.88 1.20 4.18
C VAL A 152 6.60 2.16 5.13
N SER A 153 6.97 3.34 4.64
CA SER A 153 7.61 4.41 5.43
C SER A 153 6.82 4.76 6.69
N ARG A 154 5.51 4.99 6.53
CA ARG A 154 4.64 5.37 7.63
C ARG A 154 4.49 4.26 8.67
N LEU A 155 4.40 3.01 8.22
CA LEU A 155 4.32 1.85 9.11
C LEU A 155 5.63 1.60 9.85
N ALA A 156 6.78 1.74 9.18
CA ALA A 156 8.09 1.63 9.83
C ALA A 156 8.26 2.68 10.92
N TRP A 157 7.82 3.92 10.66
CA TRP A 157 7.79 4.95 11.70
C TRP A 157 6.90 4.56 12.88
N LEU A 158 5.67 4.07 12.63
CA LEU A 158 4.76 3.64 13.70
C LEU A 158 5.32 2.47 14.53
N GLN A 159 6.05 1.53 13.92
CA GLN A 159 6.74 0.45 14.63
C GLN A 159 7.85 1.00 15.57
N ASN A 160 8.60 2.01 15.12
CA ASN A 160 9.69 2.62 15.90
C ASN A 160 9.22 3.59 16.99
N VAL A 161 7.99 4.09 16.86
CA VAL A 161 7.38 4.99 17.83
C VAL A 161 7.16 4.31 19.19
N SER A 162 6.78 3.02 19.22
CA SER A 162 6.53 2.31 20.50
C SER A 162 7.81 1.87 21.21
N THR A 163 8.92 1.73 20.50
CA THR A 163 10.21 1.29 21.06
C THR A 163 11.01 2.44 21.66
N GLY A 164 10.52 3.69 21.59
CA GLY A 164 11.22 4.87 22.08
C GLY A 164 12.41 5.30 21.22
N ALA A 165 12.62 4.65 20.06
CA ALA A 165 13.68 4.98 19.10
C ALA A 165 13.31 6.13 18.15
N GLY A 166 12.10 6.70 18.29
CA GLY A 166 11.51 7.65 17.36
C GLY A 166 12.11 9.07 17.32
N THR A 167 13.15 9.37 18.08
CA THR A 167 13.83 10.68 17.98
C THR A 167 15.35 10.53 17.95
N ALA A 168 15.92 10.78 16.77
CA ALA A 168 17.34 11.00 16.51
C ALA A 168 18.29 9.81 16.77
N GLU A 169 18.37 8.88 15.82
CA GLU A 169 19.69 8.37 15.43
C GLU A 169 20.42 9.48 14.67
N SER A 170 21.01 10.40 15.43
CA SER A 170 22.04 11.29 14.94
C SER A 170 23.17 10.45 14.36
N LEU A 171 23.54 10.73 13.11
CA LEU A 171 24.79 10.26 12.50
C LEU A 171 25.94 10.36 13.54
N PRO A 172 26.77 9.31 13.72
CA PRO A 172 27.89 9.38 14.65
C PRO A 172 28.93 10.38 14.10
N ALA A 173 28.93 11.60 14.62
CA ALA A 173 30.06 12.51 14.46
C ALA A 173 31.26 11.97 15.26
N PRO A 174 32.48 11.96 14.71
CA PRO A 174 33.65 11.50 15.45
C PRO A 174 34.09 12.61 16.41
N SER A 175 33.76 12.49 17.70
CA SER A 175 34.26 13.40 18.73
C SER A 175 35.08 12.67 19.77
N ILE A 176 36.33 13.11 19.86
CA ILE A 176 37.38 12.68 20.77
C ILE A 176 37.07 13.19 22.18
N SER A 177 36.90 12.25 23.13
CA SER A 177 37.11 12.34 24.60
C SER A 177 36.56 13.52 25.43
N ALA A 178 35.68 13.24 26.41
CA ALA A 178 35.86 13.51 27.86
C ALA A 178 34.61 13.11 28.67
N PRO A 179 34.72 12.61 29.93
CA PRO A 179 33.58 12.26 30.76
C PRO A 179 33.22 13.40 31.72
N SER A 180 32.00 13.91 31.63
CA SER A 180 31.44 14.79 32.66
C SER A 180 29.96 14.46 32.91
N SER A 181 29.70 13.96 34.11
CA SER A 181 28.37 13.72 34.67
C SER A 181 27.58 15.02 34.79
N THR A 182 26.50 15.15 34.02
CA THR A 182 25.44 16.14 34.30
C THR A 182 24.09 15.64 33.83
N ARG A 183 23.24 15.34 34.82
CA ARG A 183 21.76 15.45 34.84
C ARG A 183 21.02 15.15 33.52
N THR A 184 20.42 13.97 33.46
CA THR A 184 19.38 13.58 32.50
C THR A 184 18.16 14.50 32.61
N THR A 185 18.14 15.57 31.84
CA THR A 185 16.90 16.24 31.43
C THR A 185 16.27 15.40 30.32
N SER A 186 15.14 14.74 30.62
CA SER A 186 14.28 14.05 29.65
C SER A 186 13.54 15.06 28.76
N MET A 187 14.27 15.92 28.04
CA MET A 187 13.74 16.75 26.96
C MET A 187 14.06 16.07 25.64
N GLY A 188 13.07 15.36 25.07
CA GLY A 188 13.25 14.67 23.80
C GLY A 188 12.11 13.75 23.37
N VAL A 189 11.09 13.54 24.22
CA VAL A 189 9.82 12.98 23.75
C VAL A 189 9.03 14.14 23.14
N SER A 190 9.15 14.33 21.83
CA SER A 190 8.13 15.06 21.07
C SER A 190 6.78 14.55 21.56
N HIS A 191 5.88 15.43 22.01
CA HIS A 191 4.58 15.03 22.56
C HIS A 191 3.76 14.34 21.48
N LEU A 192 4.02 13.05 21.31
CA LEU A 192 3.44 12.20 20.29
C LEU A 192 1.93 12.22 20.48
N SER A 193 1.19 12.43 19.39
CA SER A 193 -0.26 12.49 19.46
C SER A 193 -0.82 11.21 20.08
N LEU A 194 -1.90 11.31 20.85
CA LEU A 194 -2.65 10.14 21.33
C LEU A 194 -3.07 9.23 20.16
N THR A 195 -3.34 9.82 18.99
CA THR A 195 -3.63 9.09 17.76
C THR A 195 -2.44 8.26 17.30
N ASP A 196 -1.24 8.83 17.29
CA ASP A 196 -0.02 8.11 16.89
C ASP A 196 0.33 7.00 17.88
N GLN A 197 0.09 7.20 19.18
CA GLN A 197 0.26 6.16 20.20
C GLN A 197 -0.67 4.97 19.94
N HIS A 198 -1.97 5.24 19.76
CA HIS A 198 -2.96 4.20 19.41
C HIS A 198 -2.59 3.48 18.12
N ASN A 199 -2.19 4.23 17.08
CA ASN A 199 -1.82 3.68 15.78
C ASN A 199 -0.57 2.78 15.90
N ALA A 200 0.43 3.19 16.67
CA ALA A 200 1.64 2.41 16.92
C ALA A 200 1.32 1.10 17.67
N GLU A 201 0.49 1.14 18.72
CA GLU A 201 0.05 -0.06 19.45
C GLU A 201 -0.67 -1.04 18.52
N LEU A 202 -1.61 -0.54 17.71
CA LEU A 202 -2.34 -1.38 16.77
C LEU A 202 -1.40 -2.02 15.73
N VAL A 203 -0.52 -1.23 15.13
CA VAL A 203 0.46 -1.70 14.14
C VAL A 203 1.34 -2.81 14.73
N ASN A 204 1.90 -2.62 15.91
CA ASN A 204 2.75 -3.60 16.57
C ASN A 204 1.99 -4.86 17.01
N SER A 205 0.68 -4.77 17.25
CA SER A 205 -0.15 -5.93 17.57
C SER A 205 -0.52 -6.78 16.35
N MET A 206 -0.51 -6.20 15.15
CA MET A 206 -1.04 -6.83 13.94
C MET A 206 0.02 -7.12 12.87
N MET A 207 1.22 -6.57 12.99
CA MET A 207 2.33 -6.77 12.07
C MET A 207 3.61 -7.10 12.83
N GLU A 208 4.37 -8.05 12.28
CA GLU A 208 5.65 -8.46 12.82
C GLU A 208 6.72 -7.40 12.57
N LEU A 209 7.69 -7.31 13.48
CA LEU A 209 8.88 -6.49 13.26
C LEU A 209 9.60 -6.99 12.00
N ASN A 210 10.08 -6.05 11.17
CA ASN A 210 10.78 -6.31 9.91
C ASN A 210 9.90 -6.91 8.79
N SER A 211 8.58 -7.04 8.97
CA SER A 211 7.66 -7.50 7.91
C SER A 211 7.54 -6.54 6.72
N LEU A 212 8.31 -5.44 6.72
CA LEU A 212 8.34 -4.42 5.68
C LEU A 212 9.60 -4.52 4.81
N ASP A 213 10.67 -5.17 5.29
CA ASP A 213 11.96 -5.20 4.58
C ASP A 213 11.93 -6.01 3.28
N TRP A 214 10.97 -6.92 3.15
CA TRP A 214 10.78 -7.73 1.93
C TRP A 214 10.76 -6.88 0.66
N VAL A 215 10.16 -5.68 0.72
CA VAL A 215 9.99 -4.83 -0.47
C VAL A 215 11.34 -4.33 -1.00
N PHE A 216 12.30 -4.11 -0.12
CA PHE A 216 13.64 -3.65 -0.49
C PHE A 216 14.52 -4.82 -0.91
N LEU A 217 14.40 -5.96 -0.22
CA LEU A 217 15.12 -7.20 -0.56
C LEU A 217 14.71 -7.73 -1.93
N GLU A 218 13.42 -7.69 -2.27
CA GLU A 218 12.89 -8.16 -3.56
C GLU A 218 13.16 -7.20 -4.73
N SER A 219 13.72 -6.00 -4.49
CA SER A 219 14.03 -5.03 -5.55
C SER A 219 14.99 -5.59 -6.62
N VAL A 220 15.84 -6.54 -6.24
CA VAL A 220 16.76 -7.23 -7.16
C VAL A 220 16.04 -8.09 -8.20
N ASN A 221 14.81 -8.52 -7.89
CA ASN A 221 14.00 -9.38 -8.75
C ASN A 221 13.12 -8.58 -9.72
N LEU A 222 13.02 -7.25 -9.55
CA LEU A 222 12.27 -6.40 -10.47
C LEU A 222 12.93 -6.35 -11.86
N ALA A 223 12.11 -6.24 -12.89
CA ALA A 223 12.56 -5.98 -14.25
C ALA A 223 13.28 -4.63 -14.36
N ASP A 224 14.09 -4.48 -15.39
CA ASP A 224 15.01 -3.35 -15.57
C ASP A 224 14.30 -1.98 -15.66
N ASN A 225 13.10 -1.92 -16.23
CA ASN A 225 12.26 -0.71 -16.22
C ASN A 225 11.60 -0.50 -14.84
N SER A 226 11.07 -1.58 -14.27
CA SER A 226 10.30 -1.52 -13.02
C SER A 226 11.15 -1.16 -11.80
N ILE A 227 12.45 -1.53 -11.78
CA ILE A 227 13.39 -1.08 -10.74
C ILE A 227 13.66 0.43 -10.84
N VAL A 228 13.65 1.01 -12.04
CA VAL A 228 13.83 2.47 -12.20
C VAL A 228 12.61 3.19 -11.64
N ASP A 229 11.40 2.73 -11.97
CA ASP A 229 10.14 3.28 -11.40
C ASP A 229 10.12 3.18 -9.87
N PHE A 230 10.57 2.03 -9.33
CA PHE A 230 10.71 1.82 -7.89
C PHE A 230 11.67 2.82 -7.24
N VAL A 231 12.84 3.04 -7.83
CA VAL A 231 13.87 3.95 -7.30
C VAL A 231 13.41 5.41 -7.37
N VAL A 232 12.72 5.81 -8.45
CA VAL A 232 12.10 7.14 -8.57
C VAL A 232 11.09 7.35 -7.44
N ALA A 233 10.17 6.40 -7.27
CA ALA A 233 9.17 6.46 -6.20
C ALA A 233 9.82 6.53 -4.80
N LEU A 234 10.87 5.75 -4.54
CA LEU A 234 11.56 5.76 -3.25
C LEU A 234 12.27 7.09 -2.98
N ALA A 235 12.89 7.70 -4.00
CA ALA A 235 13.52 9.01 -3.88
C ALA A 235 12.49 10.10 -3.55
N GLU A 236 11.32 10.08 -4.19
CA GLU A 236 10.22 11.00 -3.89
C GLU A 236 9.71 10.84 -2.45
N VAL A 237 9.49 9.60 -1.99
CA VAL A 237 9.08 9.34 -0.61
C VAL A 237 10.14 9.77 0.40
N SER A 238 11.42 9.53 0.09
CA SER A 238 12.52 10.02 0.93
C SER A 238 12.57 11.54 0.99
N LYS A 239 12.27 12.24 -0.10
CA LYS A 239 12.22 13.70 -0.11
C LYS A 239 11.10 14.21 0.80
N GLU A 240 9.90 13.64 0.69
CA GLU A 240 8.77 13.98 1.55
C GLU A 240 9.08 13.73 3.02
N GLU A 241 9.68 12.58 3.35
CA GLU A 241 10.14 12.25 4.70
C GLU A 241 11.06 13.30 5.31
N MET A 242 11.98 13.84 4.50
CA MET A 242 12.94 14.85 4.95
C MET A 242 12.30 16.21 5.23
N GLU A 243 11.16 16.50 4.59
CA GLU A 243 10.39 17.73 4.84
C GLU A 243 9.56 17.67 6.14
N HIS A 244 9.40 16.48 6.74
CA HIS A 244 8.70 16.33 8.01
C HIS A 244 9.45 16.95 9.20
N LYS A 245 8.70 17.30 10.23
CA LYS A 245 9.22 17.78 11.51
C LYS A 245 8.71 16.86 12.64
N PRO A 246 9.57 16.12 13.35
CA PRO A 246 11.02 15.98 13.11
C PRO A 246 11.34 15.30 11.77
N VAL A 247 12.54 15.54 11.25
CA VAL A 247 13.04 14.96 9.99
C VAL A 247 13.02 13.44 10.09
N ARG A 248 12.49 12.78 9.06
CA ARG A 248 12.50 11.32 8.94
C ARG A 248 13.51 10.90 7.87
N THR A 249 14.25 9.83 8.15
CA THR A 249 15.38 9.38 7.31
C THR A 249 15.28 7.90 6.91
N PHE A 250 14.12 7.27 7.12
CA PHE A 250 13.94 5.84 6.88
C PHE A 250 14.17 5.49 5.41
N SER A 251 13.49 6.18 4.49
CA SER A 251 13.65 5.92 3.05
C SER A 251 15.04 6.34 2.55
N LEU A 252 15.66 7.36 3.16
CA LEU A 252 17.03 7.75 2.81
C LEU A 252 18.04 6.63 3.13
N GLN A 253 17.89 5.95 4.27
CA GLN A 253 18.71 4.78 4.61
C GLN A 253 18.45 3.64 3.63
N LYS A 254 17.18 3.36 3.30
CA LYS A 254 16.80 2.31 2.34
C LYS A 254 17.32 2.57 0.92
N ILE A 255 17.44 3.83 0.50
CA ILE A 255 18.06 4.18 -0.79
C ILE A 255 19.51 3.68 -0.86
N VAL A 256 20.28 3.77 0.23
CA VAL A 256 21.66 3.28 0.28
C VAL A 256 21.70 1.75 0.14
N GLU A 257 20.78 1.04 0.81
CA GLU A 257 20.63 -0.42 0.67
C GLU A 257 20.27 -0.81 -0.77
N ILE A 258 19.29 -0.13 -1.38
CA ILE A 258 18.83 -0.41 -2.75
C ILE A 258 19.93 -0.19 -3.78
N ALA A 259 20.74 0.86 -3.61
CA ALA A 259 21.92 1.08 -4.42
C ALA A 259 22.84 -0.15 -4.37
N SER A 260 23.09 -0.67 -3.16
CA SER A 260 23.92 -1.87 -2.95
C SER A 260 23.35 -3.11 -3.62
N PHE A 261 22.06 -3.38 -3.40
CA PHE A 261 21.40 -4.58 -3.93
C PHE A 261 21.37 -4.62 -5.46
N ASN A 262 21.31 -3.46 -6.13
CA ASN A 262 21.13 -3.38 -7.57
C ASN A 262 22.42 -3.00 -8.36
N MET A 263 23.57 -2.91 -7.69
CA MET A 263 24.86 -2.58 -8.35
C MET A 263 25.30 -3.60 -9.42
N SER A 264 24.82 -4.85 -9.36
CA SER A 264 25.17 -5.91 -10.32
C SER A 264 24.38 -5.86 -11.64
N ARG A 265 23.40 -4.94 -11.76
CA ARG A 265 22.62 -4.78 -13.00
C ARG A 265 23.49 -4.29 -14.15
N ILE A 266 23.03 -4.54 -15.37
CA ILE A 266 23.75 -4.11 -16.58
C ILE A 266 23.96 -2.58 -16.57
N ARG A 267 25.10 -2.13 -17.13
CA ARG A 267 25.56 -0.74 -17.04
C ARG A 267 24.51 0.30 -17.41
N ILE A 268 23.70 0.03 -18.44
CA ILE A 268 22.67 0.98 -18.90
C ILE A 268 21.59 1.19 -17.84
N VAL A 269 21.13 0.12 -17.18
CA VAL A 269 20.12 0.16 -16.11
C VAL A 269 20.70 0.79 -14.86
N TRP A 270 21.91 0.39 -14.48
CA TRP A 270 22.61 1.00 -13.35
C TRP A 270 22.81 2.52 -13.53
N THR A 271 23.11 2.97 -14.76
CA THR A 271 23.24 4.40 -15.06
C THR A 271 21.93 5.15 -14.84
N GLN A 272 20.78 4.55 -15.18
CA GLN A 272 19.46 5.14 -14.94
C GLN A 272 19.16 5.21 -13.43
N ILE A 273 19.39 4.12 -12.70
CA ILE A 273 19.23 4.08 -11.23
C ILE A 273 20.12 5.17 -10.59
N TRP A 274 21.41 5.21 -10.93
CA TRP A 274 22.35 6.17 -10.38
C TRP A 274 22.01 7.62 -10.72
N SER A 275 21.42 7.89 -11.89
CA SER A 275 20.96 9.24 -12.23
C SER A 275 19.96 9.77 -11.21
N VAL A 276 19.01 8.93 -10.78
CA VAL A 276 18.01 9.29 -9.76
C VAL A 276 18.66 9.40 -8.39
N LEU A 277 19.45 8.39 -8.00
CA LEU A 277 20.06 8.36 -6.66
C LEU A 277 21.09 9.46 -6.44
N GLY A 278 21.94 9.74 -7.43
CA GLY A 278 22.97 10.77 -7.35
C GLY A 278 22.38 12.18 -7.22
N GLU A 279 21.30 12.47 -7.94
CA GLU A 279 20.54 13.72 -7.78
C GLU A 279 19.94 13.80 -6.36
N HIS A 280 19.31 12.72 -5.89
CA HIS A 280 18.72 12.65 -4.56
C HIS A 280 19.76 12.85 -3.44
N PHE A 281 20.92 12.20 -3.49
CA PHE A 281 21.99 12.38 -2.51
C PHE A 281 22.54 13.81 -2.51
N SER A 282 22.65 14.43 -3.69
CA SER A 282 23.11 15.83 -3.79
C SER A 282 22.13 16.77 -3.11
N MET A 283 20.83 16.56 -3.33
CA MET A 283 19.75 17.33 -2.70
C MET A 283 19.74 17.11 -1.18
N ALA A 284 19.87 15.86 -0.72
CA ALA A 284 19.88 15.50 0.69
C ALA A 284 21.13 16.00 1.45
N ALA A 285 22.25 16.22 0.77
CA ALA A 285 23.48 16.75 1.38
C ALA A 285 23.45 18.28 1.59
N ILE A 286 22.57 18.99 0.89
CA ILE A 286 22.49 20.46 0.92
C ILE A 286 21.39 20.95 1.89
N GLY A 287 20.36 20.13 2.13
CA GLY A 287 19.24 20.43 3.05
C GLY A 287 19.56 20.14 4.51
#